data_AF-X1A4C7-F1
#
_entry.id   AF-X1A4C7-F1
#
_cell.length_a   1.000
_cell.length_b   1.000
_cell.length_c   1.000
_cell.angle_alpha   90.00
_cell.angle_beta   90.00
_cell.angle_gamma   90.00
#
_symmetry.space_group_name_H-M   'P 1'
#
loop_
_entity.id
_entity.type
_entity.pdbx_description
1 polymer ?
#
loop_
_entity_poly.entity_id
_entity_poly.type
_entity_poly.pdbx_seq_one_letter_code
_entity_poly.pdbx_strand_id
1 'polypeptide(L)'
;MDIIPLNHYHYLRYVNNKINKNKSLEYFTYLKDNKSISYYRKQVYQVLKFLRYLDVSWTDEIILPPEPYYMPIRISQEKINETLNYFKSHSHYLRYKSLILLGCNSGLRAEELYQLQPCDINLEQRTIYINHNPKENQSTKTGRSRISFFNNET
;
A
#
# COMPACT_ATOMS: atom_id res chain seq x y z
N MET A 1 8.72 -14.86 4.83
CA MET A 1 9.78 -13.87 4.58
C MET A 1 9.69 -13.51 3.11
N ASP A 2 8.90 -12.49 2.78
CA ASP A 2 8.67 -12.12 1.38
C ASP A 2 9.92 -11.45 0.83
N ILE A 3 10.63 -12.15 -0.05
CA ILE A 3 11.71 -11.58 -0.83
C ILE A 3 11.06 -10.57 -1.76
N ILE A 4 11.05 -9.31 -1.36
CA ILE A 4 10.77 -8.19 -2.26
C ILE A 4 11.67 -8.41 -3.48
N PRO A 5 11.15 -8.61 -4.70
CA PRO A 5 12.02 -8.80 -5.85
C PRO A 5 12.95 -7.59 -5.94
N LEU A 6 14.26 -7.83 -5.84
CA LEU A 6 15.28 -6.78 -5.85
C LEU A 6 15.17 -6.06 -7.19
N ASN A 7 14.54 -4.88 -7.22
CA ASN A 7 14.29 -4.10 -8.44
C ASN A 7 15.57 -3.83 -9.27
N HIS A 8 16.73 -3.79 -8.60
CA HIS A 8 18.02 -3.68 -9.27
C HIS A 8 18.45 -4.94 -10.03
N TYR A 9 17.88 -6.12 -9.77
CA TYR A 9 18.16 -7.35 -10.53
C TYR A 9 17.75 -7.22 -12.01
N HIS A 10 16.56 -6.67 -12.28
CA HIS A 10 16.11 -6.44 -13.65
C HIS A 10 17.00 -5.43 -14.38
N TYR A 11 17.42 -4.38 -13.69
CA TYR A 11 18.38 -3.40 -14.20
C TYR A 11 19.75 -4.05 -14.50
N LEU A 12 20.31 -4.80 -13.54
CA LEU A 12 21.61 -5.46 -13.69
C LEU A 12 21.60 -6.45 -14.86
N ARG A 13 20.51 -7.19 -15.04
CA ARG A 13 20.30 -8.06 -16.19
C ARG A 13 20.26 -7.25 -17.50
N TYR A 14 19.61 -6.09 -17.52
CA TYR A 14 19.54 -5.24 -18.72
C TYR A 14 20.92 -4.69 -19.12
N VAL A 15 21.71 -4.23 -18.14
CA VAL A 15 23.06 -3.72 -18.40
C VAL A 15 24.13 -4.82 -18.51
N ASN A 16 23.74 -6.09 -18.44
CA ASN A 16 24.63 -7.26 -18.40
C ASN A 16 25.73 -7.14 -17.33
N ASN A 17 25.36 -6.69 -16.12
CA ASN A 17 26.25 -6.39 -14.99
C ASN A 17 27.37 -5.37 -15.28
N LYS A 18 27.32 -4.68 -16.44
CA LYS A 18 28.28 -3.64 -16.82
C LYS A 18 27.61 -2.27 -16.73
N ILE A 19 27.67 -1.70 -15.53
CA ILE A 19 27.08 -0.39 -15.23
C ILE A 19 27.77 0.67 -16.08
N ASN A 20 26.98 1.35 -16.91
CA ASN A 20 27.40 2.54 -17.63
C ASN A 20 26.22 3.51 -17.78
N LYS A 21 26.51 4.80 -17.94
CA LYS A 21 25.50 5.85 -17.98
C LYS A 21 24.52 5.65 -19.14
N ASN A 22 25.02 5.40 -20.35
CA ASN A 22 24.20 5.30 -21.56
C ASN A 22 23.19 4.16 -21.50
N LYS A 23 23.61 2.94 -21.18
CA LYS A 23 22.71 1.79 -21.02
C LYS A 23 21.73 1.96 -19.87
N SER A 24 22.15 2.66 -18.81
CA SER A 24 21.24 2.97 -17.69
C SER A 24 20.15 3.95 -18.12
N LEU A 25 20.51 4.96 -18.91
CA LEU A 25 19.56 5.90 -19.50
C LEU A 25 18.63 5.20 -20.51
N GLU A 26 19.14 4.28 -21.33
CA GLU A 26 18.32 3.44 -22.21
C GLU A 26 17.28 2.63 -21.42
N TYR A 27 17.70 2.00 -20.31
CA TYR A 27 16.79 1.28 -19.42
C TYR A 27 15.73 2.19 -18.79
N PHE A 28 16.13 3.37 -18.32
CA PHE A 28 15.21 4.34 -17.73
C PHE A 28 14.21 4.86 -18.77
N THR A 29 14.65 5.17 -19.98
CA THR A 29 13.77 5.54 -21.09
C THR A 29 12.80 4.41 -21.43
N TYR A 30 13.28 3.17 -21.53
CA TYR A 30 12.42 2.00 -21.73
C TYR A 30 11.33 1.90 -20.64
N LEU A 31 11.68 2.07 -19.37
CA LEU A 31 10.70 2.06 -18.28
C LEU A 31 9.72 3.23 -18.38
N LYS A 32 10.21 4.42 -18.73
CA LYS A 32 9.40 5.63 -18.86
C LYS A 32 8.34 5.49 -19.95
N ASP A 33 8.69 4.88 -21.07
CA ASP A 33 7.80 4.74 -22.24
C ASP A 33 6.77 3.62 -22.09
N ASN A 34 7.09 2.60 -21.29
CA ASN A 34 6.29 1.37 -21.20
C ASN A 34 5.53 1.20 -19.88
N LYS A 35 5.71 2.09 -18.90
CA LYS A 35 5.15 1.95 -17.55
C LYS A 35 4.56 3.27 -17.05
N SER A 36 3.72 3.17 -16.01
CA SER A 36 3.18 4.36 -15.35
C SER A 36 4.29 5.19 -14.70
N ILE A 37 4.10 6.50 -14.60
CA ILE A 37 5.08 7.43 -13.99
C ILE A 37 5.43 7.00 -12.56
N SER A 38 4.44 6.54 -11.78
CA SER A 38 4.65 6.04 -10.42
C SER A 38 5.55 4.79 -10.40
N TYR A 39 5.32 3.85 -11.31
CA TYR A 39 6.16 2.66 -11.44
C TYR A 39 7.59 3.04 -11.86
N TYR A 40 7.73 3.85 -12.91
CA TYR A 40 9.01 4.37 -13.38
C TYR A 40 9.81 5.00 -12.23
N ARG A 41 9.22 5.96 -11.50
CA ARG A 41 9.87 6.63 -10.37
C ARG A 41 10.36 5.65 -9.32
N LYS A 42 9.49 4.72 -8.90
CA LYS A 42 9.84 3.71 -7.88
C LYS A 42 11.00 2.83 -8.31
N GLN A 43 11.00 2.37 -9.56
CA GLN A 43 12.05 1.51 -10.10
C GLN A 43 13.37 2.26 -10.23
N VAL A 44 13.36 3.43 -10.89
CA VAL A 44 14.59 4.23 -11.09
C VAL A 44 15.14 4.71 -9.76
N TYR A 45 14.31 5.11 -8.80
CA TYR A 45 14.76 5.47 -7.45
C TYR A 45 15.53 4.34 -6.77
N GLN A 46 15.02 3.10 -6.83
CA GLN A 46 15.68 1.93 -6.24
C GLN A 46 17.01 1.61 -6.95
N VAL A 47 17.05 1.73 -8.28
CA VAL A 47 18.29 1.57 -9.05
C VAL A 47 19.30 2.65 -8.69
N LEU A 48 18.92 3.92 -8.68
CA LEU A 48 19.81 5.02 -8.30
C LEU A 48 20.32 4.88 -6.87
N LYS A 49 19.46 4.46 -5.92
CA LYS A 49 19.88 4.18 -4.54
C LYS A 49 20.96 3.08 -4.49
N PHE A 50 20.79 2.02 -5.28
CA PHE A 50 21.78 0.95 -5.41
C PHE A 50 23.09 1.43 -6.06
N LEU A 51 23.00 2.22 -7.14
CA LEU A 51 24.17 2.75 -7.83
C LEU A 51 24.96 3.76 -6.97
N ARG A 52 24.27 4.59 -6.18
CA ARG A 52 24.90 5.47 -5.19
C ARG A 52 25.65 4.68 -4.11
N TYR A 53 25.08 3.56 -3.67
CA TYR A 53 25.78 2.66 -2.74
C TYR A 53 27.08 2.08 -3.35
N LEU A 54 27.15 1.95 -4.67
CA LEU A 54 28.36 1.56 -5.41
C LEU A 54 29.26 2.74 -5.83
N ASP A 55 28.99 3.95 -5.32
CA ASP A 55 29.76 5.17 -5.59
C ASP A 55 29.83 5.57 -7.09
N VAL A 56 28.73 5.37 -7.81
CA VAL A 56 28.64 5.73 -9.23
C VAL A 56 28.36 7.23 -9.38
N SER A 57 29.37 7.99 -9.82
CA SER A 57 29.38 9.46 -9.81
C SER A 57 28.23 10.16 -10.57
N TRP A 58 27.74 9.60 -11.67
CA TRP A 58 26.72 10.26 -12.50
C TRP A 58 25.28 10.10 -11.98
N THR A 59 25.06 9.37 -10.88
CA THR A 59 23.69 9.12 -10.39
C THR A 59 22.98 10.37 -9.90
N ASP A 60 23.73 11.37 -9.43
CA ASP A 60 23.16 12.60 -8.86
C ASP A 60 22.71 13.60 -9.93
N GLU A 61 23.15 13.41 -11.18
CA GLU A 61 22.67 14.17 -12.33
C GLU A 61 21.25 13.74 -12.76
N ILE A 62 20.78 12.56 -12.31
CA ILE A 62 19.52 11.98 -12.74
C ILE A 62 18.39 12.46 -11.84
N ILE A 63 17.63 13.44 -12.33
CA ILE A 63 16.47 14.01 -11.66
C ILE A 63 15.22 13.23 -12.06
N LEU A 64 14.51 12.69 -11.07
CA LEU A 64 13.23 12.04 -11.29
C LEU A 64 12.11 13.08 -11.49
N PRO A 65 11.16 12.84 -12.41
CA PRO A 65 9.99 13.73 -12.59
C PRO A 65 9.18 13.78 -11.29
N PRO A 66 8.46 14.87 -10.96
CA PRO A 66 7.68 14.94 -9.73
C PRO A 66 6.68 13.79 -9.60
N GLU A 67 6.26 13.47 -8.37
CA GLU A 67 5.20 12.48 -8.19
C GLU A 67 3.92 12.94 -8.87
N PRO A 68 3.24 12.03 -9.60
CA PRO A 68 1.93 12.35 -10.11
C PRO A 68 1.01 12.64 -8.92
N TYR A 69 0.24 13.72 -9.03
CA TYR A 69 -0.72 14.06 -8.00
C TYR A 69 -1.78 12.97 -7.90
N TYR A 70 -1.84 12.30 -6.75
CA TYR A 70 -2.83 11.26 -6.47
C TYR A 70 -3.92 11.82 -5.58
N MET A 71 -5.15 11.80 -6.08
CA MET A 71 -6.34 11.99 -5.25
C MET A 71 -6.94 10.63 -4.92
N PRO A 72 -7.10 10.30 -3.62
CA PRO A 72 -7.86 9.12 -3.23
C PRO A 72 -9.27 9.17 -3.81
N ILE A 73 -9.74 8.04 -4.33
CA ILE A 73 -11.12 7.92 -4.80
C ILE A 73 -12.04 8.04 -3.58
N ARG A 74 -12.93 9.03 -3.58
CA ARG A 74 -13.98 9.14 -2.57
C ARG A 74 -15.05 8.08 -2.85
N ILE A 75 -15.31 7.23 -1.86
CA ILE A 75 -16.38 6.25 -1.92
C ILE A 75 -17.68 6.94 -1.49
N SER A 76 -18.70 6.90 -2.36
CA SER A 76 -20.05 7.43 -2.07
C SER A 76 -20.91 6.37 -1.37
N GLN A 77 -21.99 6.80 -0.70
CA GLN A 77 -22.96 5.89 -0.08
C GLN A 77 -23.57 4.92 -1.11
N GLU A 78 -23.80 5.39 -2.34
CA GLU A 78 -24.30 4.57 -3.45
C GLU A 78 -23.38 3.37 -3.71
N LYS A 79 -22.06 3.59 -3.79
CA LYS A 79 -21.07 2.52 -3.98
C LYS A 79 -21.03 1.54 -2.81
N ILE A 80 -21.22 2.02 -1.58
CA ILE A 80 -21.32 1.17 -0.39
C ILE A 80 -22.56 0.27 -0.54
N ASN A 81 -23.72 0.84 -0.88
CA ASN A 81 -24.97 0.12 -1.06
C ASN A 81 -24.90 -0.88 -2.22
N GLU A 82 -24.29 -0.52 -3.35
CA GLU A 82 -24.03 -1.43 -4.47
C GLU A 82 -23.18 -2.63 -4.02
N THR A 83 -22.12 -2.38 -3.25
CA THR A 83 -21.25 -3.43 -2.73
C THR A 83 -22.00 -4.35 -1.75
N LEU A 84 -22.82 -3.79 -0.86
CA LEU A 84 -23.67 -4.57 0.04
C LEU A 84 -24.68 -5.43 -0.73
N ASN A 85 -25.31 -4.87 -1.77
CA ASN A 85 -26.24 -5.59 -2.63
C ASN A 85 -25.56 -6.73 -3.38
N TYR A 86 -24.33 -6.53 -3.86
CA TYR A 86 -23.54 -7.57 -4.52
C TYR A 86 -23.34 -8.81 -3.62
N PHE A 87 -23.12 -8.62 -2.32
CA PHE A 87 -22.92 -9.73 -1.37
C PHE A 87 -24.22 -10.25 -0.73
N LYS A 88 -25.38 -9.69 -1.04
CA LYS A 88 -26.65 -9.95 -0.33
C LYS A 88 -27.08 -11.42 -0.33
N SER A 89 -26.81 -12.15 -1.40
CA SER A 89 -27.14 -13.58 -1.54
C SER A 89 -26.04 -14.52 -1.04
N HIS A 90 -24.90 -13.99 -0.58
CA HIS A 90 -23.78 -14.82 -0.15
C HIS A 90 -24.02 -15.40 1.25
N SER A 91 -23.65 -16.65 1.46
CA SER A 91 -23.71 -17.35 2.76
C SER A 91 -23.05 -16.60 3.94
N HIS A 92 -22.07 -15.74 3.65
CA HIS A 92 -21.32 -14.95 4.65
C HIS A 92 -21.69 -13.46 4.62
N TYR A 93 -22.87 -13.12 4.09
CA TYR A 93 -23.31 -11.72 3.92
C TYR A 93 -23.15 -10.89 5.20
N LEU A 94 -23.53 -11.40 6.37
CA LEU A 94 -23.38 -10.67 7.63
C LEU A 94 -21.92 -10.29 7.91
N ARG A 95 -20.98 -11.21 7.64
CA ARG A 95 -19.54 -10.95 7.82
C ARG A 95 -19.06 -9.87 6.85
N TYR A 96 -19.45 -9.95 5.59
CA TYR A 96 -19.09 -8.93 4.60
C TYR A 96 -19.72 -7.58 4.92
N LYS A 97 -21.00 -7.56 5.28
CA LYS A 97 -21.72 -6.34 5.70
C LYS A 97 -21.00 -5.68 6.88
N SER A 98 -20.64 -6.44 7.91
CA SER A 98 -19.89 -5.92 9.05
C SER A 98 -18.52 -5.36 8.63
N LEU A 99 -17.74 -6.08 7.81
CA LEU A 99 -16.43 -5.61 7.35
C LEU A 99 -16.52 -4.34 6.49
N ILE A 100 -17.49 -4.28 5.58
CA ILE A 100 -17.71 -3.12 4.70
C ILE A 100 -18.10 -1.90 5.54
N LEU A 101 -19.14 -2.03 6.37
CA LEU A 101 -19.64 -0.91 7.17
C LEU A 101 -18.61 -0.44 8.21
N LEU A 102 -17.92 -1.38 8.86
CA LEU A 102 -16.88 -1.03 9.83
C LEU A 102 -15.70 -0.36 9.13
N GLY A 103 -15.22 -0.90 8.02
CA GLY A 103 -14.11 -0.32 7.25
C GLY A 103 -14.41 1.09 6.73
N CYS A 104 -15.63 1.32 6.24
CA CYS A 104 -16.07 2.63 5.76
C CYS A 104 -16.16 3.69 6.87
N ASN A 105 -16.51 3.29 8.10
CA ASN A 105 -16.85 4.24 9.17
C ASN A 105 -15.78 4.41 10.25
N SER A 106 -14.77 3.55 10.29
CA SER A 106 -13.78 3.55 11.37
C SER A 106 -12.40 4.07 10.95
N GLY A 107 -12.17 4.36 9.68
CA GLY A 107 -10.84 4.77 9.19
C GLY A 107 -9.75 3.74 9.49
N LEU A 108 -10.12 2.46 9.59
CA LEU A 108 -9.20 1.36 9.78
C LEU A 108 -8.45 1.06 8.47
N ARG A 109 -7.18 0.68 8.60
CA ARG A 109 -6.48 0.02 7.50
C ARG A 109 -6.99 -1.40 7.34
N ALA A 110 -6.95 -1.95 6.14
CA ALA A 110 -7.40 -3.32 5.88
C ALA A 110 -6.72 -4.35 6.81
N GLU A 111 -5.41 -4.21 7.01
CA GLU A 111 -4.65 -5.07 7.93
C GLU A 111 -5.12 -4.94 9.39
N GLU A 112 -5.38 -3.72 9.87
CA GLU A 112 -5.92 -3.48 11.21
C GLU A 112 -7.30 -4.13 11.38
N LEU A 113 -8.16 -4.03 10.35
CA LEU A 113 -9.49 -4.64 10.34
C LEU A 113 -9.45 -6.17 10.42
N TYR A 114 -8.49 -6.81 9.74
CA TYR A 114 -8.36 -8.28 9.75
C TYR A 114 -7.80 -8.85 11.05
N GLN A 115 -7.13 -8.03 11.85
CA GLN A 115 -6.51 -8.42 13.12
C GLN A 115 -7.43 -8.21 14.34
N LEU A 116 -8.60 -7.58 14.15
CA LEU A 116 -9.54 -7.30 15.23
C LEU A 116 -10.05 -8.59 15.87
N GLN A 117 -10.01 -8.61 17.20
CA GLN A 117 -10.66 -9.60 18.03
C GLN A 117 -12.01 -9.06 18.55
N PRO A 118 -12.97 -9.93 18.92
CA PRO A 118 -14.25 -9.47 19.48
C PRO A 118 -14.11 -8.56 20.70
N CYS A 119 -13.09 -8.79 21.55
CA CYS A 119 -12.82 -7.97 22.73
C CYS A 119 -12.29 -6.56 22.41
N ASP A 120 -11.85 -6.32 21.17
CA ASP A 120 -11.38 -5.01 20.73
C ASP A 120 -12.52 -4.06 20.39
N ILE A 121 -13.77 -4.55 20.35
CA ILE A 121 -14.93 -3.77 19.91
C ILE A 121 -15.87 -3.54 21.10
N ASN A 122 -15.99 -2.29 21.53
CA ASN A 122 -17.00 -1.87 22.48
C ASN A 122 -18.20 -1.27 21.73
N LEU A 123 -19.29 -2.02 21.66
CA LEU A 123 -20.52 -1.60 20.97
C LEU A 123 -21.27 -0.48 21.68
N GLU A 124 -21.22 -0.43 23.02
CA GLU A 124 -21.90 0.60 23.83
C GLU A 124 -21.24 1.97 23.62
N GLN A 125 -19.91 1.98 23.68
CA GLN A 125 -19.09 3.19 23.47
C GLN A 125 -18.77 3.44 21.99
N ARG A 126 -19.21 2.55 21.10
CA ARG A 126 -18.92 2.58 19.64
C ARG A 126 -17.44 2.80 19.33
N THR A 127 -16.61 2.05 20.05
CA THR A 127 -15.16 2.24 20.09
C THR A 127 -14.46 0.96 19.67
N ILE A 128 -13.37 1.10 18.91
CA ILE A 128 -12.50 0.01 18.47
C ILE A 128 -11.10 0.27 19.01
N TYR A 129 -10.56 -0.70 19.74
CA TYR A 129 -9.20 -0.71 20.24
C TYR A 129 -8.29 -1.37 19.21
N ILE A 130 -7.40 -0.59 18.60
CA ILE A 130 -6.46 -1.06 17.59
C ILE A 130 -5.13 -1.28 18.29
N ASN A 131 -4.86 -2.51 18.68
CA ASN A 131 -3.71 -2.84 19.50
C ASN A 131 -2.44 -3.03 18.68
N HIS A 132 -1.30 -2.67 19.28
CA HIS A 132 0.01 -3.12 18.83
C HIS A 132 0.52 -4.18 19.82
N ASN A 133 0.25 -5.45 19.52
CA ASN A 133 0.77 -6.59 20.23
C ASN A 133 1.21 -7.69 19.25
N PRO A 134 2.46 -7.63 18.73
CA PRO A 134 2.94 -8.59 17.75
C PRO A 134 2.91 -10.05 18.22
N LYS A 135 2.89 -10.30 19.54
CA LYS A 135 2.80 -11.66 20.09
C LYS A 135 1.42 -12.29 19.85
N GLU A 136 0.39 -11.45 19.74
CA GLU A 136 -1.01 -11.85 19.51
C GLU A 136 -1.44 -11.61 18.06
N ASN A 137 -0.49 -11.51 17.12
CA ASN A 137 -0.72 -11.19 15.71
C ASN A 137 -1.43 -9.84 15.46
N GLN A 138 -1.31 -8.89 16.38
CA GLN A 138 -1.83 -7.53 16.23
C GLN A 138 -0.68 -6.55 16.02
N SER A 139 -0.60 -5.92 14.86
CA SER A 139 0.48 -5.01 14.53
C SER A 139 -0.04 -3.76 13.82
N THR A 140 0.50 -2.63 14.23
CA THR A 140 0.24 -1.33 13.62
C THR A 140 1.51 -0.82 12.98
N LYS A 141 1.37 -0.07 11.88
CA LYS A 141 2.51 0.52 11.15
C LYS A 141 3.44 1.34 12.04
N THR A 142 2.89 2.01 13.05
CA THR A 142 3.61 2.96 13.92
C THR A 142 4.18 2.31 15.19
N GLY A 143 3.91 1.03 15.44
CA GLY A 143 4.34 0.39 16.70
C GLY A 143 3.51 0.80 17.92
N ARG A 144 2.38 1.48 17.73
CA ARG A 144 1.56 2.04 18.82
C ARG A 144 0.10 1.62 18.69
N SER A 145 -0.51 1.31 19.83
CA SER A 145 -1.96 1.12 19.91
C SER A 145 -2.68 2.46 19.74
N ARG A 146 -3.90 2.42 19.22
CA ARG A 146 -4.77 3.60 19.08
C ARG A 146 -6.23 3.21 19.23
N ILE A 147 -7.08 4.22 19.38
CA ILE A 147 -8.53 4.05 19.41
C ILE A 147 -9.11 4.59 18.10
N SER A 148 -10.16 3.96 17.60
CA SER A 148 -11.03 4.53 16.58
C SER A 148 -12.50 4.41 16.97
N PHE A 149 -13.34 5.19 16.32
CA PHE A 149 -14.78 5.21 16.55
C PHE A 149 -15.53 4.74 15.32
N PHE A 150 -16.77 4.30 15.48
CA PHE A 150 -17.66 3.99 14.36
C PHE A 150 -19.06 4.52 14.61
N ASN A 151 -19.78 4.77 13.51
CA ASN A 151 -21.13 5.32 13.56
C ASN A 151 -22.20 4.21 13.50
N ASN A 152 -23.41 4.57 13.89
CA ASN A 152 -24.58 3.73 13.67
C ASN A 152 -25.08 3.95 12.24
N GLU A 153 -24.69 3.07 11.32
CA GLU A 153 -25.29 3.05 9.99
C GLU A 153 -26.45 2.06 9.93
N THR A 154 -27.60 2.58 9.49
CA THR A 154 -28.83 1.83 9.19
C THR A 154 -28.90 1.44 7.74
#